data_AF-A0A5E4VYD9-F1
#
_entry.id   AF-A0A5E4VYD9-F1
#
_cell.length_a   1.000
_cell.length_b   1.000
_cell.length_c   1.000
_cell.angle_alpha   90.00
_cell.angle_beta   90.00
_cell.angle_gamma   90.00
#
_symmetry.space_group_name_H-M   'P 1'
#
loop_
_entity.id
_entity.type
_entity.pdbx_description
1 polymer ?
#
loop_
_entity_poly.entity_id
_entity_poly.type
_entity_poly.pdbx_seq_one_letter_code
_entity_poly.pdbx_strand_id
1 'polypeptide(L)'
;MMRMQTWLAMAGALGSVVMAAGCSAPVVKPAGPDYAALGGAAEVRGDWDAARRNFGQAVLVADQTGWPAAQRAAMHYDYGRALGVTCYYTEAERELSLAYDLDILTGQYRYPALVELGRLALAQRQFAQSAKDFSRALGSIDRTQAVRHAPFAYAELLDDYALALGGMGEAEAATRVIDRAAKVRAELTNQYTQATSRTPYGTQCGKFAAESVAPRRAQ
;
A
#
# COMPACT_ATOMS: atom_id res chain seq x y z
N MET A 1 32.45 -55.70 58.86
CA MET A 1 33.59 -55.55 57.94
C MET A 1 33.41 -54.26 57.14
N MET A 2 34.52 -53.60 56.79
CA MET A 2 34.67 -52.33 56.06
C MET A 2 34.54 -51.02 56.85
N ARG A 3 35.72 -50.44 57.10
CA ARG A 3 36.02 -49.04 57.41
C ARG A 3 35.98 -48.21 56.12
N MET A 4 35.62 -46.93 56.20
CA MET A 4 36.30 -45.80 55.52
C MET A 4 35.62 -44.49 55.97
N GLN A 5 36.28 -43.72 56.82
CA GLN A 5 37.13 -42.56 56.49
C GLN A 5 36.35 -41.32 56.03
N THR A 6 36.34 -40.32 56.93
CA THR A 6 36.57 -38.86 56.77
C THR A 6 36.37 -38.25 55.37
N TRP A 7 35.83 -37.04 55.22
CA TRP A 7 36.64 -35.81 55.15
C TRP A 7 35.73 -34.55 55.23
N LEU A 8 36.36 -33.45 55.64
CA LEU A 8 35.81 -32.15 56.01
C LEU A 8 35.05 -31.40 54.90
N ALA A 9 34.17 -30.52 55.38
CA ALA A 9 33.55 -29.42 54.65
C ALA A 9 34.58 -28.44 54.04
N MET A 10 34.29 -27.90 52.86
CA MET A 10 34.69 -26.53 52.51
C MET A 10 33.69 -25.87 51.57
N ALA A 11 33.48 -24.59 51.84
CA ALA A 11 32.58 -23.65 51.20
C ALA A 11 32.93 -23.33 49.72
N GLY A 12 31.91 -22.85 49.01
CA GLY A 12 32.06 -21.72 48.10
C GLY A 12 31.98 -22.01 46.60
N ALA A 13 30.87 -21.59 45.99
CA ALA A 13 30.83 -20.64 44.87
C ALA A 13 29.52 -20.82 44.07
N LEU A 14 28.55 -19.95 44.35
CA LEU A 14 27.39 -19.70 43.49
C LEU A 14 27.89 -19.03 42.20
N GLY A 15 28.05 -19.82 41.14
CA GLY A 15 28.29 -19.34 39.78
C GLY A 15 26.96 -19.00 39.11
N SER A 16 26.60 -17.72 39.16
CA SER A 16 25.42 -17.12 38.54
C SER A 16 25.40 -17.33 37.02
N VAL A 17 24.33 -17.95 36.53
CA VAL A 17 23.97 -17.95 35.10
C VAL A 17 23.51 -16.55 34.74
N VAL A 18 24.35 -15.78 34.05
CA VAL A 18 23.96 -14.50 33.43
C VAL A 18 23.18 -14.83 32.16
N MET A 19 21.84 -14.87 32.29
CA MET A 19 20.94 -14.76 31.14
C MET A 19 21.04 -13.33 30.61
N ALA A 20 21.77 -13.15 29.52
CA ALA A 20 21.72 -11.91 28.74
C ALA A 20 20.33 -11.82 28.10
N ALA A 21 19.39 -11.16 28.77
CA ALA A 21 18.18 -10.66 28.14
C ALA A 21 18.61 -9.62 27.10
N GLY A 22 18.66 -10.03 25.84
CA GLY A 22 18.83 -9.12 24.72
C GLY A 22 17.61 -8.21 24.63
N CYS A 23 17.67 -7.06 25.29
CA CYS A 23 16.78 -5.94 24.98
C CYS A 23 17.04 -5.57 23.51
N SER A 24 16.14 -5.95 22.61
CA SER A 24 16.10 -5.38 21.28
C SER A 24 15.88 -3.88 21.42
N ALA A 25 16.94 -3.10 21.25
CA ALA A 25 16.80 -1.66 21.15
C ALA A 25 15.84 -1.35 19.99
N PRO A 26 14.90 -0.39 20.14
CA PRO A 26 14.04 0.00 19.05
C PRO A 26 14.91 0.44 17.87
N VAL A 27 14.60 -0.07 16.66
CA VAL A 27 15.26 0.34 15.43
C VAL A 27 15.15 1.85 15.32
N VAL A 28 16.27 2.55 15.49
CA VAL A 28 16.32 4.00 15.39
C VAL A 28 16.08 4.35 13.92
N LYS A 29 14.97 5.03 13.63
CA LYS A 29 14.68 5.58 12.30
C LYS A 29 15.91 6.42 11.89
N PRO A 30 16.52 6.18 10.72
CA PRO A 30 17.73 6.91 10.33
C PRO A 30 17.49 8.42 10.37
N ALA A 31 18.49 9.17 10.82
CA ALA A 31 18.47 10.64 10.86
C ALA A 31 18.53 11.18 9.42
N GLY A 32 17.36 11.26 8.78
CA GLY A 32 17.18 11.73 7.41
C GLY A 32 15.78 12.31 7.22
N PRO A 33 15.52 12.96 6.08
CA PRO A 33 14.20 13.50 5.79
C PRO A 33 13.14 12.39 5.80
N ASP A 34 11.94 12.72 6.27
CA ASP A 34 10.81 11.81 6.20
C ASP A 34 10.25 11.78 4.77
N TYR A 35 10.85 10.92 3.95
CA TYR A 35 10.50 10.79 2.53
C TYR A 35 9.04 10.41 2.30
N ALA A 36 8.42 9.66 3.21
CA ALA A 36 6.99 9.33 3.13
C ALA A 36 6.14 10.59 3.30
N ALA A 37 6.44 11.41 4.30
CA ALA A 37 5.75 12.68 4.53
C ALA A 37 5.95 13.67 3.37
N LEU A 38 7.16 13.75 2.82
CA LEU A 38 7.46 14.58 1.66
C LEU A 38 6.69 14.12 0.40
N GLY A 39 6.60 12.81 0.19
CA GLY A 39 5.83 12.20 -0.88
C GLY A 39 4.34 12.52 -0.77
N GLY A 40 3.75 12.28 0.40
CA GLY A 40 2.34 12.58 0.66
C GLY A 40 2.01 14.07 0.49
N ALA A 41 2.89 14.96 0.95
CA ALA A 41 2.72 16.40 0.74
C ALA A 41 2.77 16.78 -0.75
N ALA A 42 3.61 16.12 -1.55
CA ALA A 42 3.67 16.34 -2.99
C ALA A 42 2.42 15.80 -3.71
N GLU A 43 1.94 14.62 -3.32
CA GLU A 43 0.67 14.05 -3.80
C GLU A 43 -0.50 15.02 -3.56
N VAL A 44 -0.63 15.57 -2.35
CA VAL A 44 -1.70 16.54 -2.01
C VAL A 44 -1.65 17.78 -2.90
N ARG A 45 -0.46 18.22 -3.33
CA ARG A 45 -0.29 19.33 -4.27
C ARG A 45 -0.50 18.93 -5.74
N GLY A 46 -0.72 17.64 -6.03
CA GLY A 46 -0.81 17.10 -7.39
C GLY A 46 0.55 17.02 -8.11
N ASP A 47 1.66 17.19 -7.39
CA ASP A 47 3.02 17.02 -7.90
C ASP A 47 3.43 15.55 -7.79
N TRP A 48 2.85 14.75 -8.67
CA TRP A 48 3.00 13.29 -8.65
C TRP A 48 4.41 12.82 -9.03
N ASP A 49 5.20 13.66 -9.70
CA ASP A 49 6.59 13.34 -10.02
C ASP A 49 7.50 13.56 -8.80
N ALA A 50 7.32 14.64 -8.04
CA ALA A 50 7.96 14.77 -6.74
C ALA A 50 7.46 13.70 -5.76
N ALA A 51 6.17 13.35 -5.78
CA ALA A 51 5.63 12.26 -4.98
C ALA A 51 6.34 10.94 -5.30
N ARG A 52 6.43 10.57 -6.59
CA ARG A 52 7.13 9.38 -7.06
C ARG A 52 8.59 9.33 -6.58
N ARG A 53 9.34 10.41 -6.73
CA ARG A 53 10.74 10.46 -6.27
C ARG A 53 10.86 10.26 -4.77
N ASN A 54 10.04 10.97 -3.99
CA ASN A 54 10.10 10.90 -2.53
C ASN A 54 9.64 9.52 -2.04
N PHE A 55 8.52 8.98 -2.53
CA PHE A 55 8.09 7.63 -2.18
C PHE A 55 9.09 6.57 -2.61
N GLY A 56 9.75 6.73 -3.77
CA GLY A 56 10.85 5.84 -4.17
C GLY A 56 12.02 5.84 -3.18
N GLN A 57 12.39 7.01 -2.62
CA GLN A 57 13.37 7.07 -1.53
C GLN A 57 12.85 6.42 -0.24
N ALA A 58 11.57 6.60 0.08
CA ALA A 58 10.95 5.98 1.24
C ALA A 58 10.99 4.44 1.17
N VAL A 59 10.71 3.86 -0.01
CA VAL A 59 10.85 2.42 -0.26
C VAL A 59 12.29 1.95 -0.05
N LEU A 60 13.27 2.65 -0.63
CA LEU A 60 14.69 2.31 -0.45
C LEU A 60 15.09 2.28 1.03
N VAL A 61 14.69 3.30 1.80
CA VAL A 61 14.96 3.35 3.24
C VAL A 61 14.26 2.21 3.97
N ALA A 62 12.98 1.97 3.70
CA ALA A 62 12.19 0.94 4.37
C ALA A 62 12.74 -0.48 4.14
N ASP A 63 13.17 -0.77 2.92
CA ASP A 63 13.75 -2.07 2.55
C ASP A 63 15.15 -2.26 3.12
N GLN A 64 16.00 -1.23 3.10
CA GLN A 64 17.38 -1.35 3.58
C GLN A 64 17.49 -1.35 5.10
N THR A 65 16.53 -0.75 5.80
CA THR A 65 16.56 -0.62 7.27
C THR A 65 15.64 -1.62 7.98
N GLY A 66 15.06 -2.57 7.26
CA GLY A 66 14.31 -3.69 7.84
C GLY A 66 13.02 -3.26 8.52
N TRP A 67 12.29 -2.30 7.96
CA TRP A 67 11.00 -1.87 8.52
C TRP A 67 10.02 -3.04 8.61
N PRO A 68 9.09 -3.03 9.59
CA PRO A 68 8.01 -4.01 9.66
C PRO A 68 7.27 -4.14 8.33
N ALA A 69 6.87 -5.36 7.98
CA ALA A 69 6.22 -5.65 6.69
C ALA A 69 5.02 -4.72 6.40
N ALA A 70 4.22 -4.36 7.41
CA ALA A 70 3.08 -3.46 7.25
C ALA A 70 3.51 -2.04 6.85
N GLN A 71 4.63 -1.55 7.37
CA GLN A 71 5.15 -0.23 7.01
C GLN A 71 5.76 -0.27 5.60
N ARG A 72 6.45 -1.36 5.25
CA ARG A 72 6.95 -1.57 3.88
C ARG A 72 5.80 -1.63 2.87
N ALA A 73 4.72 -2.35 3.19
CA ALA A 73 3.53 -2.44 2.34
C ALA A 73 2.97 -1.05 2.01
N ALA A 74 2.83 -0.18 3.03
CA ALA A 74 2.39 1.20 2.84
C ALA A 74 3.33 2.00 1.90
N MET A 75 4.66 1.85 2.04
CA MET A 75 5.61 2.55 1.19
C MET A 75 5.53 2.09 -0.28
N HIS A 76 5.46 0.78 -0.51
CA HIS A 76 5.30 0.24 -1.87
C HIS A 76 3.94 0.61 -2.47
N TYR A 77 2.89 0.68 -1.66
CA TYR A 77 1.56 1.11 -2.09
C TYR A 77 1.58 2.55 -2.63
N ASP A 78 2.10 3.50 -1.85
CA ASP A 78 2.16 4.91 -2.24
C ASP A 78 3.09 5.12 -3.45
N TYR A 79 4.23 4.41 -3.47
CA TYR A 79 5.15 4.47 -4.60
C TYR A 79 4.54 3.92 -5.89
N GLY A 80 3.86 2.77 -5.82
CA GLY A 80 3.16 2.16 -6.94
C GLY A 80 2.06 3.05 -7.52
N ARG A 81 1.29 3.74 -6.66
CA ARG A 81 0.33 4.77 -7.09
C ARG A 81 1.00 5.90 -7.86
N ALA A 82 2.06 6.48 -7.31
CA ALA A 82 2.76 7.58 -7.97
C ALA A 82 3.41 7.16 -9.31
N LEU A 83 3.95 5.94 -9.39
CA LEU A 83 4.44 5.36 -10.65
C LEU A 83 3.35 5.26 -11.70
N GLY A 84 2.16 4.76 -11.35
CA GLY A 84 1.06 4.62 -12.30
C GLY A 84 0.53 5.98 -12.79
N VAL A 85 0.47 7.01 -11.93
CA VAL A 85 0.04 8.36 -12.34
C VAL A 85 0.99 8.95 -13.38
N THR A 86 2.28 8.64 -13.23
CA THR A 86 3.37 9.06 -14.12
C THR A 86 3.71 8.04 -15.21
N CYS A 87 2.86 7.02 -15.38
CA CYS A 87 2.82 6.07 -16.49
C CYS A 87 3.98 5.06 -16.56
N TYR A 88 4.66 4.83 -15.44
CA TYR A 88 5.57 3.70 -15.24
C TYR A 88 4.74 2.46 -14.85
N TYR A 89 3.89 1.98 -15.76
CA TYR A 89 2.83 1.01 -15.43
C TYR A 89 3.37 -0.35 -14.98
N THR A 90 4.43 -0.85 -15.61
CA THR A 90 5.03 -2.14 -15.24
C THR A 90 5.62 -2.09 -13.83
N GLU A 91 6.33 -1.01 -13.50
CA GLU A 91 6.84 -0.80 -12.14
C GLU A 91 5.70 -0.58 -11.15
N ALA A 92 4.67 0.20 -11.52
CA ALA A 92 3.50 0.42 -10.68
C ALA A 92 2.81 -0.90 -10.29
N GLU A 93 2.57 -1.78 -11.25
CA GLU A 93 1.97 -3.10 -11.02
C GLU A 93 2.83 -3.95 -10.09
N ARG A 94 4.16 -3.93 -10.29
CA ARG A 94 5.10 -4.66 -9.42
C ARG A 94 5.06 -4.14 -7.98
N GLU A 95 5.15 -2.82 -7.78
CA GLU A 95 5.14 -2.24 -6.43
C GLU A 95 3.80 -2.46 -5.72
N LEU A 96 2.67 -2.31 -6.43
CA LEU A 96 1.35 -2.56 -5.85
C LEU A 96 1.11 -4.04 -5.54
N SER A 97 1.63 -4.95 -6.37
CA SER A 97 1.58 -6.39 -6.11
C SER A 97 2.42 -6.75 -4.88
N LEU A 98 3.62 -6.17 -4.75
CA LEU A 98 4.47 -6.36 -3.57
C LEU A 98 3.81 -5.80 -2.31
N ALA A 99 3.17 -4.63 -2.38
CA ALA A 99 2.40 -4.08 -1.27
C ALA A 99 1.29 -5.04 -0.84
N TYR A 100 0.54 -5.59 -1.80
CA TYR A 100 -0.49 -6.59 -1.54
C TYR A 100 0.05 -7.86 -0.87
N ASP A 101 1.18 -8.38 -1.36
CA ASP A 101 1.82 -9.58 -0.80
C ASP A 101 2.32 -9.34 0.64
N LEU A 102 2.89 -8.16 0.91
CA LEU A 102 3.32 -7.77 2.26
C LEU A 102 2.12 -7.60 3.21
N ASP A 103 1.00 -7.05 2.73
CA ASP A 103 -0.23 -6.93 3.52
C ASP A 103 -0.83 -8.30 3.88
N ILE A 104 -0.77 -9.27 2.97
CA ILE A 104 -1.18 -10.66 3.27
C ILE A 104 -0.42 -11.20 4.48
N LEU A 105 0.89 -10.98 4.54
CA LEU A 105 1.76 -11.50 5.61
C LEU A 105 1.46 -10.87 6.96
N THR A 106 0.96 -9.64 6.99
CA THR A 106 0.71 -8.90 8.24
C THR A 106 -0.70 -9.09 8.79
N GLY A 107 -1.59 -9.68 8.00
CA GLY A 107 -2.99 -9.88 8.36
C GLY A 107 -3.80 -8.58 8.47
N GLN A 108 -3.23 -7.44 8.06
CA GLN A 108 -3.85 -6.12 8.10
C GLN A 108 -4.45 -5.75 6.72
N TYR A 109 -5.46 -4.87 6.75
CA TYR A 109 -6.09 -4.12 5.64
C TYR A 109 -5.88 -4.64 4.20
N ARG A 110 -6.67 -5.64 3.80
CA ARG A 110 -6.44 -6.48 2.61
C ARG A 110 -7.02 -6.02 1.27
N TYR A 111 -7.21 -4.73 1.02
CA TYR A 111 -7.88 -4.29 -0.21
C TYR A 111 -7.35 -3.02 -0.88
N PRO A 112 -6.68 -2.06 -0.22
CA PRO A 112 -6.23 -0.85 -0.92
C PRO A 112 -5.35 -1.17 -2.13
N ALA A 113 -4.35 -2.04 -1.99
CA ALA A 113 -3.48 -2.43 -3.10
C ALA A 113 -4.24 -3.16 -4.24
N LEU A 114 -5.21 -4.02 -3.92
CA LEU A 114 -6.05 -4.67 -4.94
C LEU A 114 -6.94 -3.67 -5.68
N VAL A 115 -7.52 -2.70 -4.97
CA VAL A 115 -8.31 -1.62 -5.58
C VAL A 115 -7.44 -0.82 -6.54
N GLU A 116 -6.23 -0.47 -6.13
CA GLU A 116 -5.30 0.28 -6.97
C GLU A 116 -4.77 -0.53 -8.17
N LEU A 117 -4.50 -1.83 -8.02
CA LEU A 117 -4.22 -2.73 -9.15
C LEU A 117 -5.39 -2.77 -10.14
N GLY A 118 -6.62 -2.88 -9.64
CA GLY A 118 -7.83 -2.84 -10.47
C GLY A 118 -7.99 -1.52 -11.22
N ARG A 119 -7.70 -0.39 -10.58
CA ARG A 119 -7.73 0.96 -11.19
C ARG A 119 -6.59 1.17 -12.20
N LEU A 120 -5.40 0.66 -11.92
CA LEU A 120 -4.25 0.70 -12.83
C LEU A 120 -4.54 -0.11 -14.10
N ALA A 121 -5.13 -1.31 -13.96
CA ALA A 121 -5.57 -2.13 -15.08
C ALA A 121 -6.71 -1.46 -15.85
N LEU A 122 -7.66 -0.82 -15.16
CA LEU A 122 -8.78 -0.08 -15.78
C LEU A 122 -8.26 1.07 -16.65
N ALA A 123 -7.30 1.85 -16.16
CA ALA A 123 -6.68 2.95 -16.90
C ALA A 123 -5.98 2.47 -18.19
N GLN A 124 -5.46 1.24 -18.17
CA GLN A 124 -4.85 0.58 -19.33
C GLN A 124 -5.86 -0.20 -20.20
N ARG A 125 -7.18 -0.09 -19.92
CA ARG A 125 -8.26 -0.84 -20.58
C ARG A 125 -8.13 -2.37 -20.50
N GLN A 126 -7.40 -2.86 -19.50
CA GLN A 126 -7.28 -4.29 -19.20
C GLN A 126 -8.49 -4.75 -18.39
N PHE A 127 -9.67 -4.70 -19.01
CA PHE A 127 -10.95 -4.82 -18.31
C PHE A 127 -11.13 -6.14 -17.55
N ALA A 128 -10.69 -7.27 -18.13
CA ALA A 128 -10.79 -8.57 -17.48
C ALA A 128 -9.94 -8.66 -16.19
N GLN A 129 -8.71 -8.15 -16.24
CA GLN A 129 -7.83 -8.11 -15.06
C GLN A 129 -8.36 -7.13 -14.01
N SER A 130 -8.81 -5.95 -14.45
CA SER A 130 -9.45 -4.95 -13.60
C SER A 130 -10.66 -5.51 -12.84
N ALA A 131 -11.58 -6.18 -13.54
CA ALA A 131 -12.75 -6.82 -12.94
C ALA A 131 -12.36 -7.93 -11.93
N LYS A 132 -11.32 -8.71 -12.24
CA LYS A 132 -10.79 -9.74 -11.33
C LYS A 132 -10.28 -9.13 -10.02
N ASP A 133 -9.51 -8.04 -10.09
CA ASP A 133 -8.97 -7.42 -8.88
C ASP A 133 -10.04 -6.70 -8.06
N PHE A 134 -10.98 -6.01 -8.72
CA PHE A 134 -12.12 -5.39 -8.05
C PHE A 134 -13.04 -6.42 -7.38
N SER A 135 -13.35 -7.54 -8.04
CA SER A 135 -14.18 -8.59 -7.43
C SER A 135 -13.51 -9.20 -6.18
N ARG A 136 -12.18 -9.38 -6.20
CA ARG A 136 -11.41 -9.83 -5.02
C ARG A 136 -11.44 -8.79 -3.89
N ALA A 137 -11.23 -7.51 -4.21
CA ALA A 137 -11.28 -6.42 -3.24
C ALA A 137 -12.67 -6.32 -2.58
N LEU A 138 -13.74 -6.29 -3.39
CA LEU A 138 -15.13 -6.25 -2.93
C LEU A 138 -15.48 -7.46 -2.05
N GLY A 139 -15.05 -8.66 -2.45
CA GLY A 139 -15.25 -9.86 -1.64
C GLY A 139 -14.56 -9.79 -0.27
N SER A 140 -13.45 -9.05 -0.13
CA SER A 140 -12.83 -8.78 1.17
C SER A 140 -13.59 -7.73 1.97
N ILE A 141 -13.94 -6.60 1.35
CA ILE A 141 -14.63 -5.48 1.99
C ILE A 141 -16.01 -5.88 2.53
N ASP A 142 -16.76 -6.64 1.74
CA ASP A 142 -18.11 -7.08 2.10
C ASP A 142 -18.08 -8.04 3.29
N ARG A 143 -17.11 -8.95 3.35
CA ARG A 143 -16.93 -9.90 4.48
C ARG A 143 -16.57 -9.20 5.78
N THR A 144 -15.81 -8.12 5.73
CA THR A 144 -15.37 -7.38 6.93
C THR A 144 -16.31 -6.23 7.31
N GLN A 145 -17.38 -6.00 6.55
CA GLN A 145 -18.28 -4.84 6.70
C GLN A 145 -17.55 -3.49 6.69
N ALA A 146 -16.38 -3.41 6.03
CA ALA A 146 -15.55 -2.21 6.01
C ALA A 146 -16.22 -1.02 5.30
N VAL A 147 -17.29 -1.27 4.52
CA VAL A 147 -18.17 -0.26 3.91
C VAL A 147 -18.62 0.80 4.91
N ARG A 148 -18.92 0.42 6.17
CA ARG A 148 -19.42 1.35 7.19
C ARG A 148 -18.43 2.46 7.53
N HIS A 149 -17.14 2.23 7.33
CA HIS A 149 -16.08 3.18 7.68
C HIS A 149 -15.73 4.13 6.53
N ALA A 150 -16.00 3.73 5.28
CA ALA A 150 -15.69 4.52 4.09
C ALA A 150 -16.74 4.32 2.97
N PRO A 151 -18.01 4.67 3.22
CA PRO A 151 -19.10 4.39 2.27
C PRO A 151 -18.95 5.15 0.95
N PHE A 152 -18.34 6.35 0.97
CA PHE A 152 -18.04 7.10 -0.25
C PHE A 152 -17.00 6.39 -1.14
N ALA A 153 -15.84 6.02 -0.58
CA ALA A 153 -14.79 5.31 -1.31
C ALA A 153 -15.28 3.94 -1.82
N TYR A 154 -16.18 3.29 -1.06
CA TYR A 154 -16.82 2.07 -1.48
C TYR A 154 -17.73 2.25 -2.72
N ALA A 155 -18.53 3.32 -2.74
CA ALA A 155 -19.33 3.65 -3.92
C ALA A 155 -18.45 3.97 -5.14
N GLU A 156 -17.31 4.64 -4.96
CA GLU A 156 -16.35 4.87 -6.05
C GLU A 156 -15.76 3.57 -6.60
N LEU A 157 -15.39 2.63 -5.72
CA LEU A 157 -14.94 1.29 -6.11
C LEU A 157 -16.01 0.53 -6.92
N LEU A 158 -17.28 0.65 -6.54
CA LEU A 158 -18.38 0.04 -7.29
C LEU A 158 -18.50 0.64 -8.70
N ASP A 159 -18.38 1.96 -8.86
CA ASP A 159 -18.37 2.54 -10.21
C ASP A 159 -17.18 2.03 -11.03
N ASP A 160 -15.97 1.97 -10.43
CA ASP A 160 -14.77 1.51 -11.12
C ASP A 160 -14.94 0.05 -11.58
N TYR A 161 -15.57 -0.78 -10.73
CA TYR A 161 -15.91 -2.16 -11.08
C TYR A 161 -16.96 -2.24 -12.19
N ALA A 162 -17.98 -1.40 -12.16
CA ALA A 162 -18.98 -1.34 -13.21
C ALA A 162 -18.37 -0.92 -14.56
N LEU A 163 -17.41 0.01 -14.57
CA LEU A 163 -16.65 0.38 -15.76
C LEU A 163 -15.84 -0.81 -16.31
N ALA A 164 -15.19 -1.58 -15.43
CA ALA A 164 -14.47 -2.79 -15.83
C ALA A 164 -15.42 -3.83 -16.47
N LEU A 165 -16.56 -4.11 -15.84
CA LEU A 165 -17.58 -5.04 -16.36
C LEU A 165 -18.14 -4.56 -17.71
N GLY A 166 -18.48 -3.27 -17.82
CA GLY A 166 -18.94 -2.68 -19.08
C GLY A 166 -17.91 -2.83 -20.20
N GLY A 167 -16.63 -2.62 -19.90
CA GLY A 167 -15.53 -2.83 -20.84
C GLY A 167 -15.33 -4.28 -21.27
N MET A 168 -15.79 -5.25 -20.47
CA MET A 168 -15.85 -6.68 -20.84
C MET A 168 -17.09 -7.05 -21.67
N GLY A 169 -18.05 -6.13 -21.85
CA GLY A 169 -19.34 -6.42 -22.48
C GLY A 169 -20.38 -7.01 -21.52
N GLU A 170 -20.10 -7.06 -20.22
CA GLU A 170 -20.98 -7.60 -19.17
C GLU A 170 -22.02 -6.55 -18.71
N ALA A 171 -22.83 -6.05 -19.65
CA ALA A 171 -23.70 -4.88 -19.43
C ALA A 171 -24.69 -5.07 -18.28
N GLU A 172 -25.33 -6.24 -18.17
CA GLU A 172 -26.26 -6.52 -17.07
C GLU A 172 -25.56 -6.54 -15.71
N ALA A 173 -24.35 -7.09 -15.65
CA ALA A 173 -23.56 -7.11 -14.42
C ALA A 173 -23.14 -5.70 -14.01
N ALA A 174 -22.70 -4.88 -14.98
CA ALA A 174 -22.37 -3.48 -14.76
C ALA A 174 -23.58 -2.70 -14.19
N THR A 175 -24.77 -2.86 -14.77
CA THR A 175 -26.00 -2.21 -14.27
C THR A 175 -26.31 -2.59 -12.83
N ARG A 176 -26.21 -3.88 -12.46
CA ARG A 176 -26.42 -4.32 -11.07
C ARG A 176 -25.44 -3.65 -10.09
N VAL A 177 -24.19 -3.46 -10.51
CA VAL A 177 -23.17 -2.80 -9.69
C VAL A 177 -23.42 -1.29 -9.59
N ILE A 178 -23.85 -0.64 -10.67
CA ILE A 178 -24.27 0.77 -10.68
C ILE A 178 -25.43 1.01 -9.71
N ASP A 179 -26.46 0.15 -9.74
CA ASP A 179 -27.60 0.24 -8.82
C ASP A 179 -27.16 0.09 -7.36
N ARG A 180 -26.19 -0.79 -7.10
CA ARG A 180 -25.60 -0.94 -5.76
C ARG A 180 -24.87 0.33 -5.32
N ALA A 181 -24.08 0.95 -6.20
CA ALA A 181 -23.39 2.20 -5.91
C ALA A 181 -24.37 3.35 -5.62
N ALA A 182 -25.46 3.43 -6.40
CA ALA A 182 -26.53 4.41 -6.19
C ALA A 182 -27.23 4.22 -4.84
N LYS A 183 -27.50 2.98 -4.42
CA LYS A 183 -28.07 2.69 -3.09
C LYS A 183 -27.15 3.15 -1.96
N VAL A 184 -25.86 2.83 -2.03
CA VAL A 184 -24.88 3.29 -1.02
C VAL A 184 -24.86 4.81 -0.95
N ARG A 185 -24.89 5.51 -2.09
CA ARG A 185 -24.94 6.98 -2.13
C ARG A 185 -26.23 7.55 -1.56
N ALA A 186 -27.38 6.91 -1.78
CA ALA A 186 -28.65 7.37 -1.24
C ALA A 186 -28.70 7.29 0.31
N GLU A 187 -27.90 6.41 0.91
CA GLU A 187 -27.74 6.31 2.36
C GLU A 187 -26.76 7.35 2.94
N LEU A 188 -25.95 8.00 2.10
CA LEU A 188 -25.09 9.12 2.52
C LEU A 188 -25.96 10.37 2.71
N THR A 189 -25.95 10.92 3.93
CA THR A 189 -26.61 12.22 4.18
C THR A 189 -25.84 13.37 3.50
N ASN A 190 -26.51 14.50 3.24
CA ASN A 190 -25.96 15.69 2.54
C ASN A 190 -24.70 16.34 3.17
N GLN A 191 -24.14 15.77 4.24
CA GLN A 191 -22.93 16.26 4.90
C GLN A 191 -21.63 15.72 4.29
N TYR A 192 -21.69 14.81 3.31
CA TYR A 192 -20.52 14.14 2.75
C TYR A 192 -20.21 14.58 1.32
N THR A 193 -19.85 15.85 1.12
CA THR A 193 -19.08 16.26 -0.07
C THR A 193 -17.60 15.94 0.17
N GLN A 194 -17.19 14.72 -0.19
CA GLN A 194 -15.78 14.31 -0.17
C GLN A 194 -15.16 14.42 -1.56
N ALA A 195 -13.92 14.91 -1.60
CA ALA A 195 -13.11 14.81 -2.81
C ALA A 195 -12.89 13.32 -3.15
N THR A 196 -12.77 13.02 -4.44
CA THR A 196 -12.52 11.65 -4.91
C THR A 196 -11.28 11.06 -4.24
N SER A 197 -11.38 9.78 -3.88
CA SER A 197 -10.25 8.99 -3.39
C SER A 197 -9.48 8.30 -4.51
N ARG A 198 -9.91 8.48 -5.78
CA ARG A 198 -9.33 7.78 -6.93
C ARG A 198 -7.94 8.33 -7.27
N THR A 199 -6.98 7.43 -7.39
CA THR A 199 -5.67 7.73 -7.97
C THR A 199 -5.82 8.08 -9.45
N PRO A 200 -5.29 9.22 -9.92
CA PRO A 200 -5.48 9.68 -11.30
C PRO A 200 -4.48 9.02 -12.26
N TYR A 201 -4.56 7.69 -12.39
CA TYR A 201 -3.65 6.92 -13.24
C TYR A 201 -3.61 7.41 -14.69
N GLY A 202 -2.41 7.44 -15.28
CA GLY A 202 -2.23 7.85 -16.68
C GLY A 202 -2.38 9.34 -16.96
N THR A 203 -2.67 10.18 -15.96
CA THR A 203 -2.95 11.61 -16.20
C THR A 203 -1.69 12.48 -16.35
N GLN A 204 -0.53 11.97 -15.95
CA GLN A 204 0.73 12.72 -16.01
C GLN A 204 1.82 12.02 -16.83
N CYS A 205 1.42 11.29 -17.87
CA CYS A 205 2.35 10.70 -18.83
C CYS A 205 3.16 11.81 -19.52
N GLY A 206 4.48 11.71 -19.48
CA GLY A 206 5.32 12.51 -20.37
C GLY A 206 5.47 14.00 -20.05
N LYS A 207 5.11 14.47 -18.84
CA LYS A 207 5.48 15.84 -18.40
C LYS A 207 7.00 16.13 -18.49
N PHE A 208 7.85 15.11 -18.65
CA PHE A 208 9.30 15.25 -18.68
C PHE A 208 10.04 14.48 -19.79
N ALA A 209 9.31 13.92 -20.79
CA ALA A 209 9.96 13.55 -22.05
C ALA A 209 10.38 14.80 -22.85
N ALA A 210 9.79 15.96 -22.56
CA ALA A 210 10.08 17.23 -23.21
C ALA A 210 11.22 18.05 -22.55
N GLU A 211 11.43 17.92 -21.24
CA GLU A 211 12.50 18.66 -20.53
C GLU A 211 13.90 18.07 -20.75
N SER A 212 14.02 16.79 -21.08
CA SER A 212 15.30 16.15 -21.41
C SER A 212 15.78 16.42 -22.84
N VAL A 213 14.93 17.01 -23.70
CA VAL A 213 15.23 17.34 -25.11
C VAL A 213 15.50 18.84 -25.31
N ALA A 214 15.21 19.69 -24.32
CA ALA A 214 15.57 21.10 -24.39
C ALA A 214 17.10 21.26 -24.36
N PRO A 215 17.74 21.84 -25.39
CA PRO A 215 19.18 22.05 -25.38
C PRO A 215 19.53 22.98 -24.21
N ARG A 216 20.44 22.54 -23.34
CA ARG A 216 21.09 23.40 -22.35
C ARG A 216 21.69 24.59 -23.10
N ARG A 217 21.04 25.75 -23.00
CA ARG A 217 21.67 27.01 -23.41
C ARG A 217 22.88 27.19 -22.50
N ALA A 218 24.06 27.07 -23.09
CA ALA A 218 25.31 27.41 -22.45
C ALA A 218 25.24 28.86 -21.96
N GLN A 219 25.55 29.06 -20.67
CA GLN A 219 26.01 30.34 -20.14
C GLN A 219 27.51 30.22 -19.91
#